data_AF-A0A8T7MA49-F1
#
_entry.id   AF-A0A8T7MA49-F1
#
_cell.length_a   1.000
_cell.length_b   1.000
_cell.length_c   1.000
_cell.angle_alpha   90.00
_cell.angle_beta   90.00
_cell.angle_gamma   90.00
#
_symmetry.space_group_name_H-M   'P 1'
#
loop_
_entity.id
_entity.type
_entity.pdbx_description
1 polymer ?
#
loop_
_entity_poly.entity_id
_entity_poly.type
_entity_poly.pdbx_seq_one_letter_code
_entity_poly.pdbx_strand_id
1 'polypeptide(L)'
;MYTVVTVDPKIAINTLLKHGLAKARMGDKESARACFEQVYEVEPENEIALFGLAYFASNPFDAKDYLKQLLVKNPENKTARIFYNKVYFRCLELEVILKNSALLNKWTSGSDNDKEALPRLGTYLIKKRYINEEQLVTALKFQKYLTNCSIKEKIGQVFVSLGLISQEKLEEVLTDLKLEFNSRFI
;
A
#
# COMPACT_ATOMS: atom_id res chain seq x y z
N MET A 1 27.08 -38.78 -34.42
CA MET A 1 26.13 -37.67 -34.70
C MET A 1 25.35 -37.42 -33.42
N TYR A 2 25.67 -36.35 -32.68
CA TYR A 2 24.87 -35.98 -31.52
C TYR A 2 23.65 -35.20 -32.03
N THR A 3 22.46 -35.79 -31.93
CA THR A 3 21.21 -35.06 -32.14
C THR A 3 21.08 -34.07 -31.00
N VAL A 4 21.22 -32.78 -31.30
CA VAL A 4 20.82 -31.71 -30.37
C VAL A 4 19.31 -31.89 -30.18
N VAL A 5 18.92 -32.50 -29.06
CA VAL A 5 17.50 -32.59 -28.68
C VAL A 5 17.08 -31.16 -28.39
N THR A 6 16.50 -30.50 -29.39
CA THR A 6 15.85 -29.21 -29.21
C THR A 6 14.62 -29.47 -28.36
N VAL A 7 14.76 -29.25 -27.05
CA VAL A 7 13.64 -29.37 -26.11
C VAL A 7 12.56 -28.40 -26.57
N ASP A 8 11.34 -28.91 -26.79
CA ASP A 8 10.20 -28.07 -27.13
C ASP A 8 10.02 -26.99 -26.04
N PRO A 9 10.07 -25.69 -26.38
CA PRO A 9 9.90 -24.60 -25.44
C PRO A 9 8.64 -24.76 -24.57
N LYS A 10 7.57 -25.36 -25.09
CA LYS A 10 6.32 -25.58 -24.37
C LYS A 10 6.45 -26.64 -23.27
N ILE A 11 7.28 -27.67 -23.49
CA ILE A 11 7.60 -28.68 -22.47
C ILE A 11 8.44 -28.04 -21.35
N ALA A 12 9.38 -27.16 -21.72
CA ALA A 12 10.18 -26.41 -20.75
C ALA A 12 9.30 -25.49 -19.88
N ILE A 13 8.37 -24.74 -20.49
CA ILE A 13 7.44 -23.85 -19.78
C ILE A 13 6.56 -24.61 -18.77
N ASN A 14 5.94 -25.72 -19.18
CA ASN A 14 5.08 -26.50 -18.28
C ASN A 14 5.87 -27.08 -17.11
N THR A 15 7.12 -27.49 -17.35
CA THR A 15 8.02 -27.98 -16.31
C THR A 15 8.36 -26.88 -15.31
N LEU A 16 8.69 -25.68 -15.79
CA LEU A 16 8.96 -24.50 -14.94
C LEU A 16 7.73 -24.10 -14.11
N LEU A 17 6.54 -24.08 -14.70
CA LEU A 17 5.30 -23.77 -13.98
C LEU A 17 5.02 -24.77 -12.86
N LYS A 18 5.16 -26.07 -13.13
CA LYS A 18 5.01 -27.12 -12.10
C LYS A 18 6.03 -26.97 -10.99
N HIS A 19 7.29 -26.67 -11.33
CA HIS A 19 8.34 -26.46 -10.35
C HIS A 19 8.05 -25.23 -9.47
N GLY A 20 7.68 -24.10 -10.08
CA GLY A 20 7.32 -22.88 -9.37
C GLY A 20 6.15 -23.09 -8.41
N LEU A 21 5.11 -23.80 -8.84
CA LEU A 21 3.97 -24.15 -7.97
C LEU A 21 4.36 -25.10 -6.82
N ALA A 22 5.27 -26.05 -7.05
CA ALA A 22 5.78 -26.93 -5.99
C ALA A 22 6.58 -26.13 -4.96
N LYS A 23 7.48 -25.24 -5.41
CA LYS A 23 8.24 -24.33 -4.55
C LYS A 23 7.33 -23.40 -3.74
N ALA A 24 6.29 -22.86 -4.38
CA ALA A 24 5.28 -22.03 -3.71
C ALA A 24 4.60 -22.79 -2.56
N ARG A 25 4.23 -24.06 -2.78
CA ARG A 25 3.63 -24.91 -1.74
C ARG A 25 4.59 -25.24 -0.60
N MET A 26 5.89 -25.29 -0.87
CA MET A 26 6.94 -25.48 0.14
C MET A 26 7.25 -24.19 0.91
N GLY A 27 6.65 -23.05 0.56
CA GLY A 27 6.93 -21.75 1.17
C GLY A 27 8.20 -21.07 0.67
N ASP A 28 8.88 -21.67 -0.32
CA ASP A 28 10.10 -21.14 -0.96
C ASP A 28 9.70 -20.09 -2.00
N LYS A 29 9.43 -18.87 -1.51
CA LYS A 29 8.87 -17.77 -2.30
C LYS A 29 9.83 -17.29 -3.38
N GLU A 30 11.11 -17.21 -3.07
CA GLU A 30 12.14 -16.72 -4.00
C GLU A 30 12.31 -17.68 -5.18
N SER A 31 12.47 -18.98 -4.90
CA SER A 31 12.59 -19.98 -5.97
C SER A 31 11.29 -20.09 -6.78
N ALA A 32 10.12 -19.99 -6.13
CA ALA A 32 8.85 -19.99 -6.84
C ALA A 32 8.76 -18.81 -7.83
N ARG A 33 9.11 -17.61 -7.36
CA ARG A 33 9.15 -16.41 -8.19
C ARG A 33 10.12 -16.55 -9.36
N ALA A 34 11.33 -17.04 -9.13
CA ALA A 34 12.33 -17.24 -10.19
C ALA A 34 11.82 -18.18 -11.31
N CYS A 35 11.06 -19.23 -10.96
CA CYS A 35 10.42 -20.08 -11.97
C CYS A 35 9.37 -19.32 -12.80
N PHE A 36 8.56 -18.46 -12.19
CA PHE A 36 7.58 -17.67 -12.92
C PHE A 36 8.22 -16.58 -13.78
N GLU A 37 9.35 -16.00 -13.35
CA GLU A 37 10.13 -15.02 -14.13
C GLU A 37 10.66 -15.66 -15.42
N GLN A 38 11.25 -16.87 -15.33
CA GLN A 38 11.71 -17.59 -16.52
C GLN A 38 10.56 -17.91 -17.50
N VAL A 39 9.37 -18.24 -16.99
CA VAL A 39 8.21 -18.45 -17.86
C VAL A 39 7.77 -17.14 -18.50
N TYR A 40 7.76 -16.04 -17.75
CA TYR A 40 7.38 -14.72 -18.23
C TYR A 40 8.33 -14.17 -19.30
N GLU A 41 9.62 -14.50 -19.25
CA GLU A 41 10.58 -14.15 -20.31
C GLU A 41 10.25 -14.78 -21.66
N VAL A 42 9.66 -15.99 -21.65
CA VAL A 42 9.33 -16.73 -22.87
C VAL A 42 7.88 -16.49 -23.30
N GLU A 43 6.94 -16.47 -22.34
CA GLU A 43 5.52 -16.21 -22.54
C GLU A 43 5.03 -15.12 -21.56
N PRO A 44 5.17 -13.83 -21.92
CA PRO A 44 4.74 -12.71 -21.07
C PRO A 44 3.24 -12.71 -20.76
N GLU A 45 2.44 -13.38 -21.60
CA GLU A 45 0.99 -13.46 -21.48
C GLU A 45 0.50 -14.69 -20.70
N ASN A 46 1.42 -15.53 -20.18
CA ASN A 46 1.05 -16.74 -19.47
C ASN A 46 0.34 -16.42 -18.15
N GLU A 47 -0.95 -16.75 -18.04
CA GLU A 47 -1.80 -16.38 -16.89
C GLU A 47 -1.24 -16.91 -15.56
N ILE A 48 -0.64 -18.11 -15.56
CA ILE A 48 -0.11 -18.73 -14.33
C ILE A 48 1.16 -17.99 -13.90
N ALA A 49 2.04 -17.65 -14.85
CA ALA A 49 3.24 -16.88 -14.56
C ALA A 49 2.88 -15.46 -14.05
N LEU A 50 1.99 -14.75 -14.76
CA LEU A 50 1.51 -13.42 -14.33
C LEU A 50 0.91 -13.45 -12.93
N PHE A 51 0.06 -14.43 -12.62
CA PHE A 51 -0.51 -14.57 -11.29
C PHE A 51 0.55 -14.91 -10.23
N GLY A 52 1.48 -15.81 -10.55
CA GLY A 52 2.59 -16.19 -9.68
C GLY A 52 3.51 -15.01 -9.34
N LEU A 53 3.89 -14.22 -10.35
CA LEU A 53 4.66 -12.99 -10.20
C LEU A 53 3.92 -11.98 -9.33
N ALA A 54 2.63 -11.77 -9.57
CA ALA A 54 1.83 -10.88 -8.73
C ALA A 54 1.75 -11.34 -7.26
N TYR A 55 1.59 -12.66 -7.04
CA TYR A 55 1.46 -13.22 -5.70
C TYR A 55 2.75 -13.11 -4.88
N PHE A 56 3.91 -13.24 -5.52
CA PHE A 56 5.23 -13.18 -4.89
C PHE A 56 5.95 -11.83 -5.08
N ALA A 57 5.28 -10.83 -5.66
CA ALA A 57 5.83 -9.50 -5.82
C ALA A 57 6.06 -8.85 -4.46
N SER A 58 7.28 -8.33 -4.26
CA SER A 58 7.65 -7.58 -3.06
C SER A 58 7.03 -6.19 -3.03
N ASN A 59 6.79 -5.62 -4.22
CA ASN A 59 6.19 -4.31 -4.41
C ASN A 59 4.73 -4.48 -4.87
N PRO A 60 3.75 -3.89 -4.15
CA PRO A 60 2.34 -3.99 -4.54
C PRO A 60 2.04 -3.29 -5.87
N PHE A 61 2.84 -2.31 -6.30
CA PHE A 61 2.66 -1.68 -7.61
C PHE A 61 2.95 -2.67 -8.74
N ASP A 62 4.05 -3.41 -8.65
CA ASP A 62 4.39 -4.47 -9.63
C ASP A 62 3.31 -5.56 -9.64
N ALA A 63 2.83 -5.96 -8.44
CA ALA A 63 1.74 -6.92 -8.31
C ALA A 63 0.47 -6.47 -9.05
N LYS A 64 0.13 -5.17 -8.92
CA LYS A 64 -1.03 -4.55 -9.58
C LYS A 64 -0.90 -4.63 -11.09
N ASP A 65 0.29 -4.36 -11.61
CA ASP A 65 0.55 -4.33 -13.05
C ASP A 65 0.47 -5.72 -13.68
N TYR A 66 1.06 -6.74 -13.05
CA TYR A 66 0.91 -8.13 -13.52
C TYR A 66 -0.55 -8.60 -13.52
N LEU A 67 -1.31 -8.27 -12.47
CA LEU A 67 -2.73 -8.62 -12.40
C LEU A 67 -3.58 -7.88 -13.43
N LYS A 68 -3.24 -6.62 -13.71
CA LYS A 68 -3.89 -5.85 -14.78
C LYS A 68 -3.64 -6.50 -16.14
N GLN A 69 -2.41 -6.91 -16.43
CA GLN A 69 -2.08 -7.64 -17.66
C GLN A 69 -2.90 -8.94 -17.78
N LEU A 70 -2.95 -9.73 -16.70
CA LEU A 70 -3.74 -10.96 -16.66
C LEU A 70 -5.23 -10.68 -16.93
N LEU A 71 -5.82 -9.67 -16.27
CA LEU A 71 -7.24 -9.34 -16.43
C LEU A 71 -7.60 -8.74 -17.78
N VAL A 72 -6.65 -8.15 -18.52
CA VAL A 72 -6.85 -7.76 -19.92
C VAL A 72 -7.03 -8.99 -20.81
N LYS A 73 -6.28 -10.07 -20.53
CA LYS A 73 -6.33 -11.32 -21.30
C LYS A 73 -7.51 -12.20 -20.90
N ASN A 74 -7.76 -12.31 -19.60
CA ASN A 74 -8.84 -13.10 -19.04
C ASN A 74 -9.65 -12.28 -18.03
N PRO A 75 -10.59 -11.43 -18.49
CA PRO A 75 -11.42 -10.58 -17.64
C PRO A 75 -12.33 -11.36 -16.67
N GLU A 76 -12.63 -12.61 -17.01
CA GLU A 76 -13.50 -13.51 -16.23
C GLU A 76 -12.74 -14.27 -15.14
N ASN A 77 -11.42 -14.09 -15.02
CA ASN A 77 -10.62 -14.70 -13.97
C ASN A 77 -10.97 -14.11 -12.59
N LYS A 78 -11.94 -14.73 -11.91
CA LYS A 78 -12.45 -14.31 -10.59
C LYS A 78 -11.35 -14.23 -9.54
N THR A 79 -10.41 -15.18 -9.54
CA THR A 79 -9.30 -15.22 -8.59
C THR A 79 -8.37 -14.03 -8.77
N ALA A 80 -7.97 -13.75 -10.02
CA ALA A 80 -7.16 -12.59 -10.35
C ALA A 80 -7.89 -11.28 -10.01
N ARG A 81 -9.21 -11.20 -10.22
CA ARG A 81 -10.01 -10.01 -9.89
C ARG A 81 -10.08 -9.74 -8.39
N ILE A 82 -10.29 -10.78 -7.57
CA ILE A 82 -10.27 -10.65 -6.11
C ILE A 82 -8.90 -10.18 -5.63
N PHE A 83 -7.83 -10.78 -6.15
CA PHE A 83 -6.47 -10.42 -5.75
C PHE A 83 -6.09 -9.02 -6.22
N TYR A 84 -6.48 -8.63 -7.44
CA TYR A 84 -6.32 -7.28 -7.96
C TYR A 84 -6.98 -6.25 -7.07
N ASN A 85 -8.22 -6.47 -6.62
CA ASN A 85 -8.90 -5.54 -5.72
C ASN A 85 -8.12 -5.34 -4.41
N LYS A 86 -7.62 -6.44 -3.80
CA LYS A 86 -6.81 -6.37 -2.58
C LYS A 86 -5.53 -5.54 -2.80
N VAL A 87 -4.81 -5.80 -3.89
CA VAL A 87 -3.58 -5.10 -4.24
C VAL A 87 -3.86 -3.63 -4.60
N TYR A 88 -4.96 -3.36 -5.29
CA TYR A 88 -5.38 -2.02 -5.67
C TYR A 88 -5.60 -1.13 -4.44
N PHE A 89 -6.33 -1.61 -3.43
CA PHE A 89 -6.50 -0.88 -2.17
C PHE A 89 -5.15 -0.62 -1.48
N ARG A 90 -4.24 -1.62 -1.47
CA ARG A 90 -2.90 -1.44 -0.90
C ARG A 90 -2.08 -0.37 -1.64
N CYS A 91 -2.18 -0.32 -2.96
CA CYS A 91 -1.53 0.73 -3.76
C CYS A 91 -2.14 2.11 -3.50
N LEU A 92 -3.46 2.19 -3.38
CA LEU A 92 -4.16 3.44 -3.07
C LEU A 92 -3.71 4.01 -1.72
N GLU A 93 -3.62 3.16 -0.68
CA GLU A 93 -3.07 3.52 0.63
C GLU A 93 -1.66 4.11 0.49
N LEU A 94 -0.78 3.42 -0.25
CA LEU A 94 0.61 3.85 -0.44
C LEU A 94 0.73 5.15 -1.22
N GLU A 95 -0.09 5.36 -2.25
CA GLU A 95 -0.11 6.63 -3.02
C GLU A 95 -0.52 7.82 -2.14
N VAL A 96 -1.51 7.63 -1.25
CA VAL A 96 -1.92 8.66 -0.28
C VAL A 96 -0.77 8.97 0.68
N ILE A 97 -0.11 7.95 1.22
CA ILE A 97 1.06 8.11 2.11
C ILE A 97 2.19 8.86 1.38
N LEU A 98 2.50 8.49 0.14
CA LEU A 98 3.56 9.12 -0.66
C LEU A 98 3.24 10.58 -0.98
N LYS A 99 2.00 10.89 -1.40
CA LYS A 99 1.55 12.27 -1.65
C LYS A 99 1.57 13.13 -0.38
N ASN A 100 1.11 12.58 0.74
CA ASN A 100 1.14 13.26 2.03
C ASN A 100 2.57 13.48 2.53
N SER A 101 3.49 12.55 2.28
CA SER A 101 4.91 12.72 2.61
C SER A 101 5.58 13.83 1.80
N ALA A 102 5.23 14.01 0.53
CA ALA A 102 5.70 15.10 -0.30
C ALA A 102 5.15 16.47 0.17
N LEU A 103 3.89 16.51 0.59
CA LEU A 103 3.29 17.69 1.21
C LEU A 103 3.93 18.03 2.57
N LEU A 104 4.32 17.02 3.36
CA LEU A 104 5.03 17.16 4.63
C LEU A 104 6.48 17.63 4.47
N ASN A 105 7.19 17.22 3.42
CA ASN A 105 8.55 17.70 3.12
C ASN A 105 8.57 19.21 2.78
N LYS A 106 7.45 19.76 2.28
CA LYS A 106 7.27 21.19 2.06
C LYS A 106 6.99 21.98 3.36
N TRP A 107 6.61 21.30 4.43
CA TRP A 107 6.27 21.90 5.73
C TRP A 107 7.38 21.74 6.79
N THR A 108 8.25 20.74 6.63
CA THR A 108 9.36 20.43 7.56
C THR A 108 10.65 21.21 7.27
N SER A 109 10.66 22.09 6.27
CA SER A 109 11.70 23.11 6.11
C SER A 109 11.57 24.30 7.09
N GLY A 110 10.64 24.22 8.06
CA GLY A 110 10.56 25.10 9.23
C GLY A 110 11.11 24.40 10.48
N SER A 111 11.96 25.10 11.22
CA SER A 111 12.81 24.62 12.33
C SER A 111 12.12 23.79 13.42
N ASP A 112 12.88 22.84 13.96
CA ASP A 112 12.48 21.68 14.76
C ASP A 112 12.19 21.94 16.27
N ASN A 113 11.89 23.18 16.68
CA ASN A 113 11.86 23.57 18.11
C ASN A 113 10.47 23.65 18.77
N ASP A 114 9.36 23.46 18.05
CA ASP A 114 8.00 23.74 18.59
C ASP A 114 7.17 22.47 18.87
N LYS A 115 7.79 21.37 19.32
CA LYS A 115 7.08 20.09 19.54
C LYS A 115 6.25 20.03 20.83
N GLU A 116 6.34 21.02 21.74
CA GLU A 116 5.73 20.91 23.07
C GLU A 116 4.50 21.78 23.35
N ALA A 117 4.12 22.72 22.47
CA ALA A 117 3.15 23.74 22.89
C ALA A 117 1.84 23.81 22.07
N LEU A 118 1.71 22.99 21.01
CA LEU A 118 0.42 22.81 20.33
C LEU A 118 -0.47 21.81 21.09
N PRO A 119 -1.72 22.16 21.44
CA PRO A 119 -2.69 21.20 21.96
C PRO A 119 -2.74 19.97 21.05
N ARG A 120 -2.65 18.77 21.63
CA ARG A 120 -2.75 17.52 20.86
C ARG A 120 -4.05 17.58 20.04
N LEU A 121 -3.94 17.58 18.72
CA LEU A 121 -5.05 17.79 17.76
C LEU A 121 -6.34 17.04 18.14
N GLY A 122 -6.25 15.79 18.60
CA GLY A 122 -7.40 15.00 19.05
C GLY A 122 -8.20 15.62 20.21
N THR A 123 -7.51 16.20 21.19
CA THR A 123 -8.18 16.89 22.33
C THR A 123 -8.87 18.18 21.91
N TYR A 124 -8.29 18.89 20.93
CA TYR A 124 -8.88 20.09 20.35
C TYR A 124 -10.14 19.78 19.55
N LEU A 125 -10.12 18.71 18.75
CA LEU A 125 -11.28 18.25 17.98
C LEU A 125 -12.46 17.82 18.87
N ILE A 126 -12.19 17.20 20.02
CA ILE A 126 -13.22 16.90 21.04
C ILE A 126 -13.78 18.18 21.63
N LYS A 127 -12.92 19.13 22.00
CA LYS A 127 -13.35 20.42 22.57
C LYS A 127 -14.26 21.19 21.63
N LYS A 128 -13.96 21.18 20.33
CA LYS A 128 -14.79 21.80 19.27
C LYS A 128 -15.96 20.91 18.81
N ARG A 129 -16.14 19.73 19.41
CA ARG A 129 -17.20 18.75 19.12
C ARG A 129 -17.22 18.23 17.67
N TYR A 130 -16.09 18.26 16.98
CA TYR A 130 -15.96 17.67 15.64
C TYR A 130 -15.85 16.15 15.69
N ILE A 131 -15.29 15.62 16.78
CA ILE A 131 -15.23 14.19 17.08
C ILE A 131 -15.60 13.97 18.55
N ASN A 132 -15.98 12.75 18.91
CA ASN A 132 -16.16 12.33 20.30
C ASN A 132 -14.97 11.50 20.82
N GLU A 133 -14.98 11.19 22.12
CA GLU A 133 -13.92 10.38 22.75
C GLU A 133 -13.80 8.97 22.15
N GLU A 134 -14.92 8.36 21.77
CA GLU A 134 -14.95 7.03 21.16
C GLU A 134 -14.28 7.00 19.78
N GLN A 135 -14.53 8.02 18.96
CA GLN A 135 -13.90 8.23 17.65
C GLN A 135 -12.41 8.54 17.80
N LEU A 136 -12.01 9.29 18.84
CA LEU A 136 -10.60 9.50 19.16
C LEU A 136 -9.90 8.19 19.54
N VAL A 137 -10.51 7.39 20.41
CA VAL A 137 -9.95 6.08 20.81
C VAL A 137 -9.83 5.16 19.60
N THR A 138 -10.83 5.15 18.71
CA THR A 138 -10.83 4.36 17.47
C THR A 138 -9.71 4.81 16.53
N ALA A 139 -9.55 6.11 16.32
CA ALA A 139 -8.47 6.67 15.52
C ALA A 139 -7.08 6.37 16.10
N LEU A 140 -6.91 6.42 17.43
CA LEU A 140 -5.65 6.08 18.09
C LEU A 140 -5.32 4.59 17.99
N LYS A 141 -6.32 3.70 18.11
CA LYS A 141 -6.15 2.27 17.88
C LYS A 141 -5.70 2.00 16.44
N PHE A 142 -6.32 2.68 15.47
CA PHE A 142 -5.96 2.58 14.06
C PHE A 142 -4.56 3.14 13.79
N GLN A 143 -4.21 4.29 14.36
CA GLN A 143 -2.86 4.86 14.27
C GLN A 143 -1.79 3.93 14.86
N LYS A 144 -2.09 3.27 16.00
CA LYS A 144 -1.20 2.28 16.63
C LYS A 144 -1.05 1.04 15.73
N TYR A 145 -2.15 0.57 15.14
CA TYR A 145 -2.11 -0.51 14.15
C TYR A 145 -1.24 -0.15 12.93
N LEU A 146 -1.39 1.06 12.38
CA LEU A 146 -0.53 1.56 11.30
C LEU A 146 0.94 1.64 11.71
N THR A 147 1.21 2.09 12.94
CA THR A 147 2.57 2.17 13.49
C THR A 147 3.22 0.78 13.60
N ASN A 148 2.46 -0.24 14.00
CA ASN A 148 2.92 -1.63 14.04
C ASN A 148 3.21 -2.19 12.63
N CYS A 149 2.52 -1.67 11.62
CA CYS A 149 2.79 -1.94 10.21
C CYS A 149 3.94 -1.08 9.63
N SER A 150 4.74 -0.43 10.49
CA SER A 150 5.82 0.49 10.12
C SER A 150 5.38 1.74 9.33
N ILE A 151 4.09 2.10 9.39
CA ILE A 151 3.53 3.30 8.77
C ILE A 151 3.32 4.36 9.86
N LYS A 152 4.05 5.47 9.77
CA LYS A 152 3.94 6.58 10.72
C LYS A 152 2.98 7.64 10.20
N GLU A 153 1.68 7.46 10.42
CA GLU A 153 0.68 8.49 10.12
C GLU A 153 0.45 9.44 11.31
N LYS A 154 0.19 10.72 10.99
CA LYS A 154 -0.25 11.71 11.97
C LYS A 154 -1.74 11.50 12.27
N ILE A 155 -2.16 11.72 13.52
CA ILE A 155 -3.54 11.48 13.94
C ILE A 155 -4.57 12.29 13.12
N GLY A 156 -4.19 13.47 12.63
CA GLY A 156 -5.03 14.28 11.74
C GLY A 156 -5.39 13.58 10.43
N GLN A 157 -4.40 12.94 9.80
CA GLN A 157 -4.61 12.18 8.57
C GLN A 157 -5.43 10.91 8.83
N VAL A 158 -5.22 10.27 9.97
CA VAL A 158 -6.05 9.14 10.40
C VAL A 158 -7.53 9.54 10.53
N PHE A 159 -7.85 10.73 11.04
CA PHE A 159 -9.24 11.19 11.10
C PHE A 159 -9.86 11.38 9.70
N VAL A 160 -9.09 11.89 8.75
CA VAL A 160 -9.54 12.06 7.35
C VAL A 160 -9.73 10.71 6.68
N SER A 161 -8.76 9.81 6.81
CA SER A 161 -8.82 8.46 6.23
C SER A 161 -9.97 7.62 6.79
N LEU A 162 -10.34 7.82 8.06
CA LEU A 162 -11.50 7.18 8.67
C LEU A 162 -12.83 7.87 8.33
N GLY A 163 -12.81 8.98 7.57
CA GLY A 163 -13.99 9.76 7.22
C GLY A 163 -14.62 10.51 8.40
N LEU A 164 -13.87 10.68 9.51
CA LEU A 164 -14.35 11.35 10.73
C LEU A 164 -14.39 12.87 10.57
N ILE A 165 -13.50 13.42 9.74
CA ILE A 165 -13.47 14.83 9.33
C ILE A 165 -13.09 14.94 7.86
N SER A 166 -13.50 16.01 7.18
CA SER A 166 -13.01 16.30 5.82
C SER A 166 -11.59 16.87 5.86
N GLN A 167 -10.87 16.76 4.74
CA GLN A 167 -9.57 17.38 4.56
C GLN A 167 -9.64 18.91 4.75
N GLU A 168 -10.68 19.55 4.19
CA GLU A 168 -10.96 20.98 4.37
C GLU A 168 -11.15 21.35 5.84
N LYS A 169 -11.89 20.53 6.60
CA LYS A 169 -12.12 20.76 8.03
C LYS A 169 -10.85 20.58 8.86
N LEU A 170 -9.99 19.62 8.48
CA LEU A 170 -8.68 19.45 9.13
C LEU A 170 -7.80 20.69 8.93
N GLU A 171 -7.80 21.27 7.73
CA GLU A 171 -7.02 22.48 7.41
C GLU A 171 -7.52 23.71 8.17
N GLU A 172 -8.85 23.87 8.28
CA GLU A 172 -9.48 24.89 9.11
C GLU A 172 -9.03 24.77 10.57
N VAL A 173 -9.14 23.57 11.15
CA VAL A 173 -8.75 23.30 12.54
C VAL A 173 -7.27 23.57 12.81
N LEU A 174 -6.39 23.21 11.86
CA LEU A 174 -4.96 23.48 11.98
C LEU A 174 -4.64 24.98 11.87
N THR A 175 -5.42 25.72 11.09
CA THR A 175 -5.30 27.17 10.95
C THR A 175 -5.73 27.86 12.24
N ASP A 176 -6.87 27.46 12.81
CA ASP A 176 -7.36 27.98 14.09
C ASP A 176 -6.38 27.67 15.23
N LEU A 177 -5.84 26.45 15.29
CA LEU A 177 -4.84 26.07 16.28
C LEU A 177 -3.58 26.94 16.22
N LYS A 178 -3.14 27.32 15.02
CA LYS A 178 -2.00 28.23 14.83
C LYS A 178 -2.31 29.65 15.32
N LEU A 179 -3.51 30.15 15.05
CA LEU A 179 -3.96 31.47 15.50
C LEU A 179 -4.11 31.53 17.03
N GLU A 180 -4.73 30.50 17.64
CA GLU A 180 -4.84 30.37 19.10
C GLU A 180 -3.47 30.17 19.77
N PHE A 181 -2.52 29.52 19.10
CA PHE A 181 -1.15 29.36 19.60
C PHE A 181 -0.38 30.68 19.57
N ASN A 182 -0.37 31.37 18.43
CA ASN A 182 0.37 32.61 18.26
C ASN A 182 -0.16 33.76 19.14
N SER A 183 -1.46 33.78 19.42
CA SER A 183 -2.09 34.76 20.32
C SER A 183 -1.80 34.55 21.81
N ARG A 184 -1.17 33.43 22.20
CA ARG A 184 -0.72 33.20 23.59
C ARG A 184 0.68 33.77 23.88
N PHE A 185 1.40 34.21 22.86
CA PHE A 185 2.77 34.75 22.97
C PHE A 185 2.86 36.24 22.60
N ILE A 186 1.71 36.92 22.47
CA ILE A 186 1.58 38.39 22.34
C ILE A 186 1.02 38.90 23.68
#